data_AF-A0AAW2URP0-F1
#
_entry.id   AF-A0AAW2URP0-F1
#
_cell.length_a   1.000
_cell.length_b   1.000
_cell.length_c   1.000
_cell.angle_alpha   90.00
_cell.angle_beta   90.00
_cell.angle_gamma   90.00
#
_symmetry.space_group_name_H-M   'P 1'
#
loop_
_entity.id
_entity.type
_entity.pdbx_description
1 polymer ?
#
loop_
_entity_poly.entity_id
_entity_poly.type
_entity_poly.pdbx_seq_one_letter_code
_entity_poly.pdbx_strand_id
1 'polypeptide(L)'
;MTIRATFNSVFLGGIDRLLALMQEKFPELCLEREECTEMSWIQSILFNADFPIDSLEPLLDRFQHDVGYYKGKSDYVQEPIPIQGFEGVWRLFYEPEAKLAEFLLTPYGGRMAEIPDNATPFPHRAGNLYKMHHMVFWEAKDADNPTST
;
A
#
# COMPACT_ATOMS: atom_id res chain seq x y z
N MET A 1 -11.14 5.45 -17.94
CA MET A 1 -10.18 4.97 -16.92
C MET A 1 -10.97 4.68 -15.65
N THR A 2 -10.60 3.68 -14.86
CA THR A 2 -11.28 3.34 -13.59
C THR A 2 -10.25 3.30 -12.48
N ILE A 3 -10.59 3.87 -11.32
CA ILE A 3 -9.74 3.83 -10.14
C ILE A 3 -9.94 2.47 -9.47
N ARG A 4 -8.86 1.76 -9.18
CA ARG A 4 -8.88 0.49 -8.45
C ARG A 4 -8.40 0.72 -7.03
N ALA A 5 -9.25 0.42 -6.06
CA ALA A 5 -8.84 0.29 -4.67
C ALA A 5 -8.54 -1.19 -4.37
N THR A 6 -7.41 -1.46 -3.73
CA THR A 6 -7.00 -2.81 -3.35
C THR A 6 -6.66 -2.82 -1.87
N PHE A 7 -7.20 -3.80 -1.14
CA PHE A 7 -6.98 -3.98 0.29
C PHE A 7 -6.14 -5.23 0.51
N ASN A 8 -4.82 -5.07 0.53
CA ASN A 8 -3.89 -6.16 0.82
C ASN A 8 -3.57 -6.18 2.32
N SER A 9 -3.57 -7.37 2.93
CA SER A 9 -3.30 -7.51 4.36
C SER A 9 -2.54 -8.80 4.69
N VAL A 10 -1.82 -8.78 5.80
CA VAL A 10 -1.22 -9.96 6.42
C VAL A 10 -1.79 -10.09 7.83
N PHE A 11 -2.38 -11.23 8.13
CA PHE A 11 -2.90 -11.55 9.45
C PHE A 11 -2.06 -12.65 10.10
N LEU A 12 -1.53 -12.38 11.29
CA LEU A 12 -0.74 -13.34 12.06
C LEU A 12 -1.66 -14.26 12.87
N GLY A 13 -2.35 -15.15 12.17
CA GLY A 13 -3.27 -16.12 12.75
C GLY A 13 -4.03 -16.89 11.68
N GLY A 14 -4.91 -17.78 12.11
CA GLY A 14 -5.74 -18.57 11.20
C GLY A 14 -6.90 -17.78 10.59
N ILE A 15 -7.35 -18.22 9.42
CA ILE A 15 -8.41 -17.60 8.62
C ILE A 15 -9.72 -17.41 9.39
N ASP A 16 -10.12 -18.36 10.24
CA ASP A 16 -11.38 -18.26 11.00
C ASP A 16 -11.35 -17.07 11.96
N ARG A 17 -10.18 -16.80 12.56
CA ARG A 17 -9.98 -15.66 13.45
C ARG A 17 -9.93 -14.35 12.66
N LEU A 18 -9.35 -14.36 11.46
CA LEU A 18 -9.36 -13.20 10.56
C LEU A 18 -10.79 -12.82 10.19
N LEU A 19 -11.59 -13.77 9.69
CA LEU A 19 -12.96 -13.51 9.25
C LEU A 19 -13.83 -13.00 10.40
N ALA A 20 -13.73 -13.61 11.59
CA ALA A 20 -14.45 -13.13 12.78
C ALA A 20 -14.06 -11.68 13.15
N LEU A 21 -12.77 -11.34 13.09
CA LEU A 21 -12.28 -10.00 13.38
C LEU A 21 -12.75 -8.97 12.34
N MET A 22 -12.70 -9.32 11.05
CA MET A 22 -13.12 -8.43 9.97
C MET A 22 -14.62 -8.18 10.00
N GLN A 23 -15.43 -9.20 10.30
CA GLN A 23 -16.87 -9.03 10.49
C GLN A 23 -17.20 -8.10 11.67
N GLU A 24 -16.38 -8.09 12.72
CA GLU A 24 -16.58 -7.23 13.89
C GLU A 24 -16.09 -5.79 13.66
N LYS A 25 -14.91 -5.63 13.03
CA LYS A 25 -14.20 -4.34 13.00
C LYS A 25 -14.24 -3.62 11.66
N PHE A 26 -14.45 -4.33 10.56
CA PHE A 26 -14.48 -3.76 9.21
C PHE A 26 -15.41 -4.54 8.27
N PRO A 27 -16.71 -4.67 8.62
CA PRO A 27 -17.67 -5.44 7.83
C PRO A 27 -17.91 -4.86 6.43
N GLU A 28 -17.65 -3.57 6.21
CA GLU A 28 -17.83 -2.89 4.92
C GLU A 28 -16.90 -3.41 3.82
N LEU A 29 -15.78 -4.05 4.19
CA LEU A 29 -14.90 -4.70 3.22
C LEU A 29 -15.53 -6.00 2.66
N CYS A 30 -16.50 -6.59 3.37
CA CYS A 30 -17.17 -7.83 2.98
C CYS A 30 -16.20 -8.99 2.67
N LEU A 31 -15.11 -9.12 3.42
CA LEU A 31 -14.07 -10.12 3.18
C LEU A 31 -14.65 -11.55 3.21
N GLU A 32 -14.47 -12.28 2.12
CA GLU A 32 -14.89 -13.68 2.01
C GLU A 32 -13.71 -14.65 2.25
N ARG A 33 -14.03 -15.91 2.57
CA ARG A 33 -13.02 -16.95 2.82
C ARG A 33 -12.18 -17.21 1.58
N GLU A 34 -12.82 -17.15 0.42
CA GLU A 34 -12.27 -17.43 -0.91
C GLU A 34 -11.21 -16.40 -1.32
N GLU A 35 -11.23 -15.21 -0.71
CA GLU A 35 -10.26 -14.13 -0.91
C GLU A 35 -9.04 -14.25 0.02
N CYS A 36 -9.07 -15.20 0.96
CA CYS A 36 -8.00 -15.42 1.92
C CYS A 36 -7.16 -16.63 1.52
N THR A 37 -5.84 -16.53 1.69
CA THR A 37 -4.92 -17.66 1.50
C THR A 37 -4.05 -17.82 2.73
N GLU A 38 -4.14 -18.98 3.40
CA GLU A 38 -3.24 -19.33 4.49
C GLU A 38 -1.90 -19.83 3.94
N MET A 39 -0.82 -19.25 4.45
CA MET A 39 0.54 -19.59 4.05
C MET A 39 1.52 -19.31 5.19
N SER A 40 2.75 -19.80 5.07
CA SER A 40 3.80 -19.44 6.03
C SER A 40 4.17 -17.96 5.92
N TRP A 41 4.75 -17.40 6.99
CA TRP A 41 5.17 -15.99 6.99
C TRP A 41 6.14 -15.66 5.85
N ILE A 42 7.07 -16.56 5.51
CA ILE A 42 8.02 -16.29 4.42
C ILE A 42 7.36 -16.33 3.04
N GLN A 43 6.33 -17.16 2.86
CA GLN A 43 5.54 -17.18 1.63
C GLN A 43 4.68 -15.92 1.50
N SER A 44 4.21 -15.33 2.61
CA SER A 44 3.49 -14.05 2.53
C SER A 44 4.38 -12.91 2.08
N ILE A 45 5.70 -12.95 2.35
CA ILE A 45 6.66 -11.99 1.79
C ILE A 45 6.71 -12.10 0.26
N LEU A 46 6.81 -13.33 -0.28
CA LEU A 46 6.78 -13.57 -1.72
C LEU A 46 5.46 -13.12 -2.35
N PHE A 47 4.34 -13.47 -1.72
CA PHE A 47 3.00 -13.08 -2.18
C PHE A 47 2.84 -11.56 -2.25
N ASN A 48 3.29 -10.82 -1.24
CA ASN A 48 3.21 -9.35 -1.23
C ASN A 48 4.17 -8.68 -2.21
N ALA A 49 5.20 -9.40 -2.67
CA ALA A 49 6.14 -8.94 -3.68
C ALA A 49 5.76 -9.40 -5.10
N ASP A 50 4.56 -9.97 -5.28
CA ASP A 50 4.08 -10.55 -6.54
C ASP A 50 5.01 -11.63 -7.13
N PHE A 51 5.73 -12.35 -6.27
CA PHE A 51 6.60 -13.47 -6.67
C PHE A 51 5.89 -14.83 -6.53
N PRO A 52 6.31 -15.84 -7.32
CA PRO A 52 5.90 -17.23 -7.10
C PRO A 52 6.19 -17.68 -5.66
N ILE A 53 5.21 -18.31 -5.01
CA ILE A 53 5.28 -18.69 -3.59
C ILE A 53 5.85 -20.11 -3.35
N ASP A 54 6.17 -20.83 -4.42
CA ASP A 54 6.69 -22.19 -4.44
C ASP A 54 8.21 -22.27 -4.30
N SER A 55 8.92 -21.16 -4.53
CA SER A 55 10.37 -21.04 -4.35
C SER A 55 10.76 -19.79 -3.58
N LEU A 56 11.76 -19.91 -2.70
CA LEU A 56 12.35 -18.77 -1.98
C LEU A 56 13.51 -18.10 -2.74
N GLU A 57 13.96 -18.69 -3.86
CA GLU A 57 15.09 -18.20 -4.64
C GLU A 57 14.96 -16.72 -5.07
N PRO A 58 13.77 -16.21 -5.45
CA PRO A 58 13.60 -14.80 -5.80
C PRO A 58 14.04 -13.82 -4.69
N LEU A 59 13.98 -14.22 -3.42
CA LEU A 59 14.40 -13.37 -2.29
C LEU A 59 15.92 -13.18 -2.21
N LEU A 60 16.69 -14.02 -2.91
CA LEU A 60 18.15 -13.93 -2.96
C LEU A 60 18.65 -13.06 -4.13
N ASP A 61 17.76 -12.76 -5.07
CA ASP A 61 18.08 -11.93 -6.22
C ASP A 61 18.32 -10.47 -5.79
N ARG A 62 19.40 -9.90 -6.29
CA ARG A 62 19.83 -8.53 -5.99
C ARG A 62 19.75 -7.61 -7.20
N PHE A 63 19.22 -8.09 -8.32
CA PHE A 63 19.03 -7.31 -9.52
C PHE A 63 17.61 -6.74 -9.57
N GLN A 64 17.53 -5.44 -9.83
CA GLN A 64 16.25 -4.78 -10.10
C GLN A 64 15.90 -4.99 -11.58
N HIS A 65 14.90 -5.82 -11.84
CA HIS A 65 14.50 -6.20 -13.20
C HIS A 65 13.60 -5.15 -13.85
N ASP A 66 12.69 -4.55 -13.07
CA ASP A 66 11.78 -3.50 -13.55
C ASP A 66 12.33 -2.11 -13.20
N VAL A 67 12.99 -1.48 -14.17
CA VAL A 67 13.52 -0.12 -14.05
C VAL A 67 12.57 0.84 -14.76
N GLY A 68 11.63 1.40 -14.00
CA GLY A 68 10.81 2.55 -14.39
C GLY A 68 11.29 3.82 -13.69
N TYR A 69 10.97 4.98 -14.27
CA TYR A 69 11.15 6.24 -13.55
C TYR A 69 9.95 6.45 -12.63
N TYR A 70 10.20 6.97 -11.43
CA TYR A 70 9.13 7.32 -10.51
C TYR A 70 9.44 8.59 -9.74
N LYS A 71 8.37 9.27 -9.33
CA LYS A 71 8.42 10.35 -8.35
C LYS A 71 7.44 10.01 -7.24
N GLY A 72 7.96 9.84 -6.03
CA GLY A 72 7.17 9.64 -4.83
C GLY A 72 7.28 10.81 -3.85
N LYS A 73 6.19 11.07 -3.10
CA LYS A 73 6.24 11.82 -1.85
C LYS A 73 5.36 11.13 -0.81
N SER A 74 5.49 11.52 0.45
CA SER A 74 4.70 10.92 1.53
C SER A 74 4.32 11.93 2.58
N ASP A 75 3.16 11.70 3.19
CA ASP A 75 2.62 12.47 4.31
C ASP A 75 2.15 11.52 5.41
N TYR A 76 1.97 12.07 6.61
CA TYR A 76 1.39 11.35 7.75
C TYR A 76 0.05 11.95 8.10
N VAL A 77 -0.96 11.10 8.15
CA VAL A 77 -2.34 11.53 8.38
C VAL A 77 -2.68 11.33 9.86
N GLN A 78 -3.14 12.39 10.52
CA GLN A 78 -3.49 12.38 11.95
C GLN A 78 -5.00 12.41 12.19
N GLU A 79 -5.77 12.94 11.23
CA GLU A 79 -7.24 12.95 11.23
C GLU A 79 -7.76 12.37 9.91
N PRO A 80 -8.89 11.66 9.90
CA PRO A 80 -9.42 11.07 8.67
C PRO A 80 -9.65 12.12 7.58
N ILE A 81 -9.14 11.85 6.38
CA ILE A 81 -9.39 12.69 5.21
C ILE A 81 -10.90 12.67 4.91
N PRO A 82 -11.58 13.83 4.81
CA PRO A 82 -13.00 13.88 4.50
C PRO A 82 -13.25 13.37 3.06
N ILE A 83 -14.48 12.95 2.77
CA ILE A 83 -14.86 12.41 1.45
C ILE A 83 -14.47 13.37 0.32
N GLN A 84 -14.66 14.68 0.50
CA GLN A 84 -14.31 15.69 -0.50
C GLN A 84 -12.80 15.74 -0.80
N GLY A 85 -11.96 15.37 0.17
CA GLY A 85 -10.53 15.21 -0.03
C GLY A 85 -10.22 14.07 -1.01
N PHE A 86 -10.87 12.91 -0.83
CA PHE A 86 -10.76 11.79 -1.76
C PHE A 86 -11.37 12.09 -3.12
N GLU A 87 -12.48 12.83 -3.22
CA GLU A 87 -13.03 13.31 -4.50
C GLU A 87 -12.03 14.21 -5.26
N GLY A 88 -11.26 15.02 -4.53
CA GLY A 88 -10.12 15.76 -5.09
C GLY A 88 -9.05 14.84 -5.66
N VAL A 89 -8.64 13.83 -4.89
CA VAL A 89 -7.65 12.83 -5.31
C VAL A 89 -8.14 12.05 -6.54
N TRP A 90 -9.40 11.62 -6.55
CA TRP A 90 -9.98 10.88 -7.69
C TRP A 90 -9.95 11.69 -8.98
N ARG A 91 -10.20 13.00 -8.91
CA ARG A 91 -10.05 13.88 -10.09
C ARG A 91 -8.63 13.84 -10.64
N LEU A 92 -7.61 13.89 -9.77
CA LEU A 92 -6.21 13.79 -10.19
C LEU A 92 -5.89 12.43 -10.83
N PHE A 93 -6.47 11.35 -10.33
CA PHE A 93 -6.33 10.01 -10.93
C PHE A 93 -6.91 9.90 -12.34
N TYR A 94 -7.82 10.77 -12.74
CA TYR A 94 -8.38 10.77 -14.10
C TYR A 94 -7.55 11.56 -15.12
N GLU A 95 -6.52 12.30 -14.68
CA GLU A 95 -5.61 13.00 -15.57
C GLU A 95 -4.75 12.00 -16.38
N PRO A 96 -4.44 12.30 -17.67
CA PRO A 96 -3.68 11.38 -18.53
C PRO A 96 -2.31 10.96 -17.95
N GLU A 97 -1.62 11.89 -17.29
CA GLU A 97 -0.32 11.68 -16.67
C GLU A 97 -0.39 10.77 -15.44
N ALA A 98 -1.58 10.64 -14.84
CA ALA A 98 -1.82 9.80 -13.67
C ALA A 98 -2.13 8.33 -14.04
N LYS A 99 -1.91 7.93 -15.30
CA LYS A 99 -2.19 6.57 -15.79
C LYS A 99 -1.57 5.46 -14.94
N LEU A 100 -0.35 5.69 -14.45
CA LEU A 100 0.38 4.78 -13.56
C LEU A 100 0.58 5.41 -12.18
N ALA A 101 -0.34 6.28 -11.74
CA ALA A 101 -0.29 6.81 -10.39
C ALA A 101 -0.74 5.77 -9.37
N GLU A 102 -0.15 5.82 -8.19
CA GLU A 102 -0.48 4.96 -7.07
C GLU A 102 -0.60 5.76 -5.77
N PHE A 103 -1.52 5.33 -4.91
CA PHE A 103 -1.70 5.82 -3.55
C PHE A 103 -1.66 4.65 -2.58
N LEU A 104 -0.66 4.60 -1.70
CA LEU A 104 -0.49 3.58 -0.69
C LEU A 104 -0.77 4.17 0.69
N LEU A 105 -1.77 3.62 1.37
CA LEU A 105 -2.12 3.98 2.75
C LEU A 105 -1.65 2.85 3.67
N THR A 106 -0.58 3.10 4.43
CA THR A 106 -0.02 2.11 5.37
C THR A 106 -0.50 2.44 6.79
N PRO A 107 -1.30 1.58 7.45
CA PRO A 107 -1.87 1.87 8.77
C PRO A 107 -0.79 1.97 9.85
N TYR A 108 -0.95 2.95 10.73
CA TYR A 108 -0.14 3.17 11.93
C TYR A 108 -1.02 2.98 13.17
N GLY A 109 -0.38 2.64 14.30
CA GLY A 109 -1.07 2.18 15.50
C GLY A 109 -0.35 0.97 16.08
N GLY A 110 -1.03 0.20 16.92
CA GLY A 110 -0.46 -0.98 17.58
C GLY A 110 0.93 -0.69 18.15
N ARG A 111 1.91 -1.51 17.78
CA ARG A 111 3.29 -1.35 18.27
C ARG A 111 3.92 0.00 17.92
N MET A 112 3.54 0.65 16.82
CA MET A 112 4.09 1.96 16.45
C MET A 112 3.61 3.10 17.36
N ALA A 113 2.43 2.97 17.98
CA ALA A 113 1.90 3.96 18.91
C ALA A 113 2.44 3.79 20.34
N GLU A 114 2.93 2.60 20.70
CA GLU A 114 3.50 2.31 22.02
C GLU A 114 4.93 2.85 22.19
N ILE A 115 5.63 3.10 21.08
CA ILE A 115 7.02 3.56 21.09
C ILE A 115 7.05 5.09 21.22
N PRO A 116 7.81 5.67 22.16
CA PRO A 116 7.99 7.12 22.26
C PRO A 116 8.59 7.73 20.98
N ASP A 117 8.15 8.94 20.63
CA ASP A 117 8.61 9.68 19.42
C ASP A 117 10.10 10.04 19.44
N ASN A 118 10.71 10.07 20.62
CA ASN A 118 12.14 10.32 20.82
C ASN A 118 12.98 9.04 21.00
N ALA A 119 12.37 7.85 20.96
CA ALA A 119 13.10 6.60 21.18
C ALA A 119 14.11 6.29 20.05
N THR A 120 13.85 6.78 18.84
CA THR A 120 14.75 6.74 17.68
C THR A 120 14.60 8.03 16.87
N PRO A 121 15.48 8.32 15.89
CA PRO A 121 15.30 9.46 14.99
C PRO A 121 14.03 9.42 14.11
N PHE A 122 13.24 8.34 14.15
CA PHE A 122 11.98 8.23 13.42
C PHE A 122 10.81 8.60 14.36
N PRO A 123 10.23 9.82 14.24
CA PRO A 123 9.34 10.37 15.25
C PRO A 123 7.86 10.05 15.02
N HIS A 124 7.50 9.48 13.87
CA HIS A 124 6.10 9.25 13.50
C HIS A 124 5.53 8.04 14.25
N ARG A 125 5.04 8.30 15.48
CA ARG A 125 4.52 7.31 16.44
C ARG A 125 3.02 7.55 16.71
N ALA A 126 2.61 7.55 17.98
CA ALA A 126 1.25 7.84 18.42
C ALA A 126 0.71 9.14 17.80
N GLY A 127 -0.58 9.16 17.47
CA GLY A 127 -1.26 10.28 16.82
C GLY A 127 -1.26 10.22 15.28
N ASN A 128 -0.46 9.35 14.65
CA ASN A 128 -0.53 9.13 13.20
C ASN A 128 -1.42 7.91 12.90
N LEU A 129 -2.47 8.09 12.10
CA LEU A 129 -3.41 7.05 11.68
C LEU A 129 -2.80 6.16 10.59
N TYR A 130 -2.13 6.76 9.61
CA TYR A 130 -1.45 6.05 8.53
C TYR A 130 -0.40 6.93 7.86
N LYS A 131 0.60 6.29 7.25
CA LYS A 131 1.46 6.93 6.27
C LYS A 131 0.79 6.85 4.91
N MET A 132 0.72 7.97 4.21
CA MET A 132 0.19 8.08 2.87
C MET A 132 1.36 8.29 1.91
N HIS A 133 1.57 7.37 0.98
CA HIS A 133 2.58 7.49 -0.07
C HIS A 133 1.90 7.64 -1.42
N HIS A 134 2.29 8.66 -2.18
CA HIS A 134 1.75 8.91 -3.50
C HIS A 134 2.88 8.94 -4.52
N MET A 135 2.69 8.18 -5.59
CA MET A 135 3.70 7.95 -6.61
C MET A 135 3.08 8.09 -7.99
N VAL A 136 3.90 8.51 -8.95
CA VAL A 136 3.61 8.39 -10.38
C VAL A 136 4.80 7.75 -11.05
N PHE A 137 4.53 6.77 -11.91
CA PHE A 137 5.52 6.06 -12.71
C PHE A 137 5.41 6.47 -14.19
N TRP A 138 6.54 6.45 -14.91
CA TRP A 138 6.57 6.69 -16.35
C TRP A 138 7.71 5.92 -17.04
N GLU A 139 7.56 5.68 -18.35
CA GLU A 139 8.59 5.01 -19.14
C GLU A 139 9.69 5.98 -19.58
N ALA A 140 10.89 5.44 -19.85
CA ALA A 140 12.03 6.23 -20.33
C ALA A 140 11.73 7.04 -21.60
N LYS A 141 10.90 6.49 -22.50
CA LYS A 141 10.56 7.11 -23.79
C LYS A 141 9.70 8.36 -23.62
N ASP A 142 8.96 8.47 -22.51
CA ASP A 142 8.13 9.63 -22.21
C ASP A 142 8.94 10.77 -21.56
N ALA A 143 10.14 10.47 -21.06
CA ALA A 143 11.02 11.47 -20.42
C ALA A 143 11.75 12.38 -21.42
N ASP A 144 11.91 11.93 -22.67
CA ASP A 144 12.65 12.65 -23.73
C ASP A 144 11.76 13.52 -24.63
N ASN A 145 10.45 13.64 -24.34
CA ASN A 145 9.52 14.40 -25.17
C ASN A 145 8.89 15.59 -24.38
N PRO A 146 9.58 16.74 -24.28
CA PRO A 146 9.16 17.87 -23.45
C PRO A 146 7.99 18.70 -24.00
N THR A 147 7.24 18.22 -24.99
CA THR A 147 6.26 19.02 -25.75
C THR A 147 4.85 18.45 -25.88
N SER A 148 4.43 17.51 -25.03
CA SER A 148 3.02 17.10 -24.99
C SER A 148 2.30 17.74 -23.80
N THR A 149 2.16 19.06 -23.85
CA THR A 149 1.15 19.85 -23.11
C THR A 149 -0.11 19.98 -23.94
#